data_AF-E5VGD7-F1
#
_entry.id   AF-E5VGD7-F1
#
_cell.length_a   1.000
_cell.length_b   1.000
_cell.length_c   1.000
_cell.angle_alpha   90.00
_cell.angle_beta   90.00
_cell.angle_gamma   90.00
#
_symmetry.space_group_name_H-M   'P 1'
#
loop_
_entity.id
_entity.type
_entity.pdbx_description
1 polymer ?
#
loop_
_entity_poly.entity_id
_entity_poly.type
_entity_poly.pdbx_seq_one_letter_code
_entity_poly.pdbx_strand_id
1 'polypeptide(L)'
;MRKSSFSKNYAQLIFILLQRSKKLLADMYLKHQLYVRALIAYQKLETVSGKLNAAEQIQVLYHMGLCQSRMFCFEEAKESFAMALRIKEDKQIQEAYFTAAYLAGDEEAFLEAGRRISFDEDQCKMIYQNIKEREKEVFQKEEFDKLGKIDYHRKKADENITRRLIKTTLGKWKDEYKAQTI
;
A
#
# COMPACT_ATOMS: atom_id res chain seq x y z
N MET A 1 14.27 23.46 -45.82
CA MET A 1 14.54 23.23 -44.38
C MET A 1 13.64 22.10 -43.84
N ARG A 2 14.15 20.85 -43.79
CA ARG A 2 13.49 19.72 -43.08
C ARG A 2 14.07 19.62 -41.66
N LYS A 3 13.62 20.46 -40.73
CA LYS A 3 14.03 20.42 -39.30
C LYS A 3 12.88 20.00 -38.35
N SER A 4 11.74 19.52 -38.85
CA SER A 4 10.51 19.44 -38.02
C SER A 4 10.11 18.06 -37.48
N SER A 5 10.63 16.93 -37.98
CA SER A 5 10.26 15.59 -37.48
C SER A 5 11.33 14.96 -36.58
N PHE A 6 12.61 15.10 -36.94
CA PHE A 6 13.72 14.50 -36.19
C PHE A 6 13.89 15.11 -34.79
N SER A 7 13.80 16.44 -34.67
CA SER A 7 13.91 17.16 -33.39
C SER A 7 12.75 16.82 -32.42
N LYS A 8 11.55 16.57 -32.95
CA LYS A 8 10.38 16.15 -32.15
C LYS A 8 10.57 14.76 -31.53
N ASN A 9 11.19 13.82 -32.26
CA ASN A 9 11.47 12.48 -31.75
C ASN A 9 12.52 12.46 -30.63
N TYR A 10 13.56 13.29 -30.72
CA TYR A 10 14.57 13.39 -29.65
C TYR A 10 14.03 14.05 -28.39
N ALA A 11 13.26 15.14 -28.51
CA ALA A 11 12.63 15.79 -27.37
C ALA A 11 11.67 14.83 -26.64
N GLN A 12 10.93 14.01 -27.41
CA GLN A 12 10.05 12.98 -26.87
C GLN A 12 10.83 11.89 -26.12
N LEU A 13 11.94 11.40 -26.67
CA LEU A 13 12.78 10.39 -26.03
C LEU A 13 13.39 10.91 -24.71
N ILE A 14 13.94 12.13 -24.72
CA ILE A 14 14.51 12.77 -23.52
C ILE A 14 13.45 12.89 -22.42
N PHE A 15 12.22 13.27 -22.79
CA PHE A 15 11.13 13.36 -21.83
C PHE A 15 10.77 11.99 -21.23
N ILE A 16 10.70 10.93 -22.04
CA ILE A 16 10.44 9.56 -21.55
C ILE A 16 11.53 9.11 -20.56
N LEU A 17 12.80 9.33 -20.91
CA LEU A 17 13.93 9.00 -20.03
C LEU A 17 13.87 9.77 -18.71
N LEU A 18 13.49 11.04 -18.75
CA LEU A 18 13.30 11.85 -17.55
C LEU A 18 12.20 11.28 -16.64
N GLN A 19 11.07 10.85 -17.20
CA GLN A 19 9.98 10.24 -16.40
C GLN A 19 10.39 8.90 -15.79
N ARG A 20 11.11 8.05 -16.54
CA ARG A 20 11.65 6.79 -16.00
C ARG A 20 12.67 7.02 -14.90
N SER A 21 13.52 8.04 -15.03
CA SER A 21 14.46 8.44 -13.98
C SER A 21 13.73 8.87 -12.70
N LYS A 22 12.67 9.68 -12.83
CA LYS A 22 11.82 10.07 -11.69
C LYS A 22 11.13 8.87 -11.04
N LYS A 23 10.63 7.91 -11.83
CA LYS A 23 10.05 6.66 -11.31
C LYS A 23 11.06 5.87 -10.51
N LEU A 24 12.27 5.70 -11.04
CA LEU A 24 13.34 4.97 -10.37
C LEU A 24 13.75 5.61 -9.04
N LEU A 25 13.71 6.94 -8.96
CA LEU A 25 13.87 7.66 -7.69
C LEU A 25 12.72 7.36 -6.69
N ALA A 26 11.48 7.29 -7.16
CA ALA A 26 10.33 6.92 -6.33
C ALA A 26 10.43 5.46 -5.85
N ASP A 27 10.83 4.54 -6.72
CA ASP A 27 11.08 3.13 -6.39
C ASP A 27 12.18 3.01 -5.32
N MET A 28 13.24 3.83 -5.42
CA MET A 28 14.29 3.92 -4.40
C MET A 28 13.76 4.40 -3.05
N TYR A 29 12.91 5.44 -3.03
CA TYR A 29 12.28 5.89 -1.78
C TYR A 29 11.42 4.78 -1.16
N LEU A 30 10.64 4.06 -1.97
CA LEU A 30 9.83 2.95 -1.50
C LEU A 30 10.68 1.82 -0.91
N LYS A 31 11.78 1.44 -1.59
CA LYS A 31 12.73 0.43 -1.12
C LYS A 31 13.32 0.77 0.26
N HIS A 32 13.55 2.05 0.52
CA HIS A 32 14.02 2.55 1.82
C HIS A 32 12.88 2.93 2.80
N GLN A 33 11.65 2.46 2.56
CA GLN A 33 10.48 2.66 3.42
C GLN A 33 10.12 4.14 3.64
N LEU A 34 10.55 5.04 2.75
CA LEU A 34 10.23 6.47 2.79
C LEU A 34 8.88 6.73 2.12
N TYR A 35 7.80 6.14 2.66
CA TYR A 35 6.50 6.04 2.00
C TYR A 35 5.88 7.38 1.57
N VAL A 36 5.96 8.41 2.42
CA VAL A 36 5.45 9.76 2.09
C VAL A 36 6.22 10.35 0.89
N ARG A 37 7.56 10.23 0.90
CA ARG A 37 8.40 10.75 -0.19
C ARG A 37 8.18 9.98 -1.48
N ALA A 38 8.07 8.65 -1.37
CA ALA A 38 7.73 7.77 -2.49
C ALA A 38 6.38 8.16 -3.09
N LEU A 39 5.33 8.29 -2.28
CA LEU A 39 3.99 8.68 -2.73
C LEU A 39 4.00 10.04 -3.44
N ILE A 40 4.61 11.07 -2.84
CA ILE A 40 4.73 12.40 -3.48
C ILE A 40 5.49 12.29 -4.81
N ALA A 41 6.55 11.49 -4.87
CA ALA A 41 7.31 11.30 -6.10
C ALA A 41 6.47 10.60 -7.18
N TYR A 42 5.70 9.56 -6.83
CA TYR A 42 4.77 8.90 -7.75
C TYR A 42 3.62 9.80 -8.19
N GLN A 43 3.03 10.60 -7.30
CA GLN A 43 1.98 11.57 -7.68
C GLN A 43 2.51 12.66 -8.63
N LYS A 44 3.78 13.05 -8.46
CA LYS A 44 4.50 13.95 -9.38
C LYS A 44 4.91 13.26 -10.69
N LEU A 45 4.88 11.93 -10.76
CA LEU A 45 4.75 11.23 -12.03
C LEU A 45 3.31 11.41 -12.45
N GLU A 46 2.99 12.65 -12.79
CA GLU A 46 1.75 12.97 -13.44
C GLU A 46 1.60 11.98 -14.59
N THR A 47 0.52 11.20 -14.54
CA THR A 47 -0.13 10.51 -15.66
C THR A 47 -0.56 11.49 -16.75
N VAL A 48 0.13 12.62 -16.89
CA VAL A 48 -0.04 13.64 -17.90
C VAL A 48 0.63 13.14 -19.16
N SER A 49 -0.25 12.74 -20.09
CA SER A 49 -0.04 12.51 -21.52
C SER A 49 0.27 11.09 -22.01
N GLY A 50 0.00 10.02 -21.26
CA GLY A 50 0.01 8.65 -21.82
C GLY A 50 1.35 8.13 -22.37
N LYS A 51 2.49 8.54 -21.77
CA LYS A 51 3.84 8.17 -22.26
C LYS A 51 4.53 7.06 -21.48
N LEU A 52 4.11 6.76 -20.24
CA LEU A 52 4.46 5.50 -19.59
C LEU A 52 3.63 4.40 -20.23
N ASN A 53 4.24 3.24 -20.46
CA ASN A 53 3.48 2.10 -20.97
C ASN A 53 2.51 1.57 -19.89
N ALA A 54 1.55 0.75 -20.30
CA ALA A 54 0.54 0.22 -19.38
C ALA A 54 1.14 -0.51 -18.17
N ALA A 55 2.22 -1.28 -18.36
CA ALA A 55 2.89 -1.99 -17.27
C ALA A 55 3.54 -1.04 -16.25
N GLU A 56 4.18 0.03 -16.72
CA GLU A 56 4.77 1.07 -15.87
C GLU A 56 3.68 1.82 -15.08
N GLN A 57 2.55 2.13 -15.71
CA GLN A 57 1.41 2.77 -15.05
C GLN A 57 0.82 1.89 -13.95
N ILE A 58 0.60 0.59 -14.24
CA ILE A 58 0.13 -0.38 -13.25
C ILE A 58 1.09 -0.46 -12.06
N GLN A 59 2.39 -0.53 -12.29
CA GLN A 59 3.38 -0.57 -11.21
C GLN A 59 3.35 0.68 -10.35
N VAL A 60 3.26 1.87 -10.96
CA VAL A 60 3.19 3.13 -10.21
C VAL A 60 1.93 3.17 -9.34
N LEU A 61 0.76 2.84 -9.90
CA LEU A 61 -0.51 2.80 -9.16
C LEU A 61 -0.48 1.77 -8.02
N TYR A 62 0.08 0.57 -8.29
CA TYR A 62 0.26 -0.45 -7.27
C TYR A 62 1.18 0.02 -6.13
N HIS A 63 2.33 0.64 -6.45
CA HIS A 63 3.25 1.17 -5.46
C HIS A 63 2.67 2.34 -4.66
N MET A 64 1.85 3.19 -5.28
CA MET A 64 1.09 4.23 -4.59
C MET A 64 0.12 3.61 -3.57
N GLY A 65 -0.66 2.61 -3.99
CA GLY A 65 -1.55 1.87 -3.10
C GLY A 65 -0.81 1.24 -1.92
N LEU A 66 0.35 0.61 -2.16
CA LEU A 66 1.19 0.06 -1.10
C LEU A 66 1.70 1.13 -0.12
N CYS A 67 2.13 2.30 -0.62
CA CYS A 67 2.54 3.41 0.24
C CYS A 67 1.36 3.87 1.12
N GLN A 68 0.20 4.08 0.51
CA GLN A 68 -1.02 4.52 1.20
C GLN A 68 -1.46 3.50 2.26
N SER A 69 -1.47 2.19 1.94
CA SER A 69 -1.77 1.14 2.92
C SER A 69 -0.79 1.13 4.09
N ARG A 70 0.52 1.33 3.84
CA ARG A 70 1.53 1.43 4.92
C ARG A 70 1.35 2.66 5.81
N MET A 71 0.68 3.69 5.29
CA MET A 71 0.33 4.91 6.01
C MET A 71 -1.10 4.87 6.56
N PHE A 72 -1.79 3.73 6.49
CA PHE A 72 -3.19 3.53 6.93
C PHE A 72 -4.23 4.40 6.19
N CYS A 73 -3.87 4.91 5.00
CA CYS A 73 -4.76 5.62 4.09
C CYS A 73 -5.50 4.62 3.19
N PHE A 74 -6.38 3.80 3.78
CA PHE A 74 -6.96 2.64 3.08
C PHE A 74 -7.97 2.98 1.99
N GLU A 75 -8.70 4.08 2.13
CA GLU A 75 -9.61 4.58 1.10
C GLU A 75 -8.84 4.99 -0.16
N GLU A 76 -7.77 5.77 0.00
CA GLU A 76 -6.92 6.19 -1.11
C GLU A 76 -6.13 5.01 -1.70
N ALA A 77 -5.71 4.05 -0.87
CA ALA A 77 -5.07 2.82 -1.33
C ALA A 77 -6.00 2.01 -2.23
N LYS A 78 -7.26 1.83 -1.81
CA LYS A 78 -8.31 1.14 -2.55
C LYS A 78 -8.52 1.79 -3.93
N GLU A 79 -8.57 3.12 -3.99
CA GLU A 79 -8.68 3.84 -5.26
C GLU A 79 -7.48 3.60 -6.18
N SER A 80 -6.25 3.69 -5.66
CA SER A 80 -5.03 3.44 -6.44
C SER A 80 -5.01 2.01 -7.02
N PHE A 81 -5.37 1.00 -6.23
CA PHE A 81 -5.47 -0.38 -6.70
C PHE A 81 -6.60 -0.56 -7.73
N ALA A 82 -7.76 0.05 -7.51
CA ALA A 82 -8.86 0.01 -8.49
C ALA A 82 -8.44 0.62 -9.83
N MET A 83 -7.70 1.73 -9.82
CA MET A 83 -7.16 2.34 -11.04
C MET A 83 -6.19 1.39 -11.76
N ALA A 84 -5.36 0.64 -11.03
CA ALA A 84 -4.47 -0.35 -11.64
C ALA A 84 -5.26 -1.51 -12.27
N LEU A 85 -6.28 -2.02 -11.59
CA LEU A 85 -7.14 -3.11 -12.07
C LEU A 85 -7.94 -2.72 -13.33
N ARG A 86 -8.31 -1.45 -13.48
CA ARG A 86 -8.94 -0.93 -14.71
C ARG A 86 -8.04 -1.01 -15.94
N ILE A 87 -6.71 -0.98 -15.76
CA ILE A 87 -5.76 -1.10 -16.88
C ILE A 87 -5.60 -2.58 -17.25
N LYS A 88 -5.37 -3.42 -16.25
CA LYS A 88 -5.24 -4.88 -16.42
C LYS A 88 -5.59 -5.59 -15.13
N GLU A 89 -6.39 -6.64 -15.24
CA GLU A 89 -6.66 -7.56 -14.13
C GLU A 89 -5.39 -8.28 -13.71
N ASP A 90 -5.11 -8.25 -12.40
CA ASP A 90 -3.98 -8.92 -11.79
C ASP A 90 -4.37 -9.41 -10.39
N LYS A 91 -4.10 -10.69 -10.11
CA LYS A 91 -4.50 -11.35 -8.86
C LYS A 91 -3.84 -10.72 -7.63
N GLN A 92 -2.57 -10.33 -7.72
CA GLN A 92 -1.86 -9.72 -6.60
C GLN A 92 -2.43 -8.34 -6.26
N ILE A 93 -2.85 -7.59 -7.29
CA ILE A 93 -3.50 -6.28 -7.10
C ILE A 93 -4.92 -6.44 -6.55
N GLN A 94 -5.66 -7.47 -6.98
CA GLN A 94 -6.98 -7.80 -6.42
C GLN A 94 -6.89 -8.14 -4.93
N GLU A 95 -5.93 -8.99 -4.53
CA GLU A 95 -5.71 -9.32 -3.11
C GLU A 95 -5.38 -8.07 -2.28
N ALA A 96 -4.53 -7.18 -2.81
CA ALA A 96 -4.20 -5.91 -2.16
C ALA A 96 -5.42 -4.97 -2.07
N TYR A 97 -6.23 -4.89 -3.13
CA TYR A 97 -7.47 -4.11 -3.16
C TYR A 97 -8.46 -4.58 -2.11
N PHE A 98 -8.75 -5.89 -2.06
CA PHE A 98 -9.70 -6.44 -1.10
C PHE A 98 -9.19 -6.31 0.34
N THR A 99 -7.89 -6.48 0.57
CA THR A 99 -7.31 -6.23 1.89
C THR A 99 -7.50 -4.76 2.31
N ALA A 100 -7.25 -3.80 1.42
CA ALA A 100 -7.48 -2.38 1.70
C ALA A 100 -8.96 -2.07 1.92
N ALA A 101 -9.85 -2.64 1.12
CA ALA A 101 -11.30 -2.46 1.26
C ALA A 101 -11.82 -3.01 2.60
N TYR A 102 -11.30 -4.16 3.04
CA TYR A 102 -11.63 -4.76 4.34
C TYR A 102 -11.20 -3.86 5.50
N LEU A 103 -10.01 -3.26 5.40
CA LEU A 103 -9.47 -2.38 6.44
C LEU A 103 -10.09 -0.97 6.44
N ALA A 104 -10.73 -0.56 5.35
CA ALA A 104 -11.29 0.78 5.19
C ALA A 104 -12.72 0.93 5.74
N GLY A 105 -13.50 -0.15 5.78
CA GLY A 105 -14.93 -0.08 6.10
C GLY A 105 -15.49 -1.37 6.68
N ASP A 106 -16.82 -1.41 6.80
CA ASP A 106 -17.56 -2.59 7.24
C ASP A 106 -17.84 -3.57 6.08
N GLU A 107 -18.53 -4.66 6.38
CA GLU A 107 -18.86 -5.71 5.41
C GLU A 107 -19.69 -5.16 4.25
N GLU A 108 -20.62 -4.23 4.49
CA GLU A 108 -21.45 -3.64 3.45
C GLU A 108 -20.62 -2.80 2.47
N ALA A 109 -19.74 -1.94 3.01
CA ALA A 109 -18.80 -1.15 2.22
C ALA A 109 -17.84 -2.04 1.40
N PHE A 110 -17.40 -3.16 1.96
CA PHE A 110 -16.57 -4.14 1.26
C PHE A 110 -17.31 -4.77 0.07
N LEU A 111 -18.55 -5.24 0.28
CA LEU A 111 -19.35 -5.85 -0.79
C LEU A 111 -19.66 -4.83 -1.89
N GLU A 112 -19.94 -3.58 -1.54
CA GLU A 112 -20.11 -2.51 -2.53
C GLU A 112 -18.82 -2.26 -3.32
N ALA A 113 -17.67 -2.23 -2.66
CA ALA A 113 -16.37 -2.10 -3.30
C ALA A 113 -16.07 -3.26 -4.26
N GLY A 114 -16.45 -4.49 -3.91
CA GLY A 114 -16.33 -5.66 -4.78
C GLY A 114 -17.21 -5.56 -6.03
N ARG A 115 -18.48 -5.15 -5.86
CA ARG A 115 -19.40 -4.92 -6.99
C ARG A 115 -18.87 -3.88 -7.97
N ARG A 116 -18.21 -2.82 -7.49
CA ARG A 116 -17.62 -1.75 -8.34
C ARG A 116 -16.50 -2.25 -9.25
N ILE A 117 -15.82 -3.34 -8.90
CA ILE A 117 -14.80 -4.00 -9.73
C ILE A 117 -15.33 -5.29 -10.40
N SER A 118 -16.66 -5.42 -10.51
CA SER A 118 -17.34 -6.52 -11.19
C SER A 118 -17.14 -7.92 -10.58
N PHE A 119 -16.85 -8.01 -9.28
CA PHE A 119 -16.88 -9.28 -8.57
C PHE A 119 -18.31 -9.65 -8.17
N ASP A 120 -18.63 -10.93 -8.28
CA ASP A 120 -19.88 -11.49 -7.79
C ASP A 120 -19.95 -11.41 -6.25
N GLU A 121 -21.18 -11.35 -5.72
CA GLU A 121 -21.40 -11.17 -4.28
C GLU A 121 -20.93 -12.39 -3.48
N ASP A 122 -21.14 -13.62 -3.98
CA ASP A 122 -20.70 -14.83 -3.29
C ASP A 122 -19.17 -14.92 -3.28
N GLN A 123 -18.53 -14.53 -4.39
CA GLN A 123 -17.07 -14.39 -4.45
C GLN A 123 -16.55 -13.37 -3.43
N CYS A 124 -17.21 -12.21 -3.32
CA CYS A 124 -16.83 -11.19 -2.33
C CYS A 124 -16.98 -11.71 -0.91
N LYS A 125 -18.09 -12.39 -0.58
CA LYS A 125 -18.31 -12.99 0.74
C LYS A 125 -17.24 -14.03 1.08
N MET A 126 -16.86 -14.88 0.12
CA MET A 126 -15.78 -15.84 0.32
C MET A 126 -14.44 -15.14 0.63
N ILE A 127 -14.09 -14.11 -0.14
CA ILE A 127 -12.85 -13.34 0.09
C ILE A 127 -12.89 -12.65 1.46
N TYR A 128 -14.02 -12.05 1.82
CA TYR A 128 -14.21 -11.38 3.11
C TYR A 128 -13.99 -12.35 4.27
N GLN A 129 -14.60 -13.55 4.21
CA GLN A 129 -14.40 -14.57 5.24
C GLN A 129 -12.96 -15.05 5.31
N ASN A 130 -12.31 -15.29 4.17
CA ASN A 130 -10.90 -15.68 4.14
C ASN A 130 -9.99 -14.62 4.79
N ILE A 131 -10.25 -13.32 4.54
CA ILE A 131 -9.49 -12.23 5.17
C ILE A 131 -9.77 -12.20 6.68
N LYS A 132 -11.02 -12.34 7.09
CA LYS A 132 -11.43 -12.37 8.50
C LYS A 132 -10.84 -13.57 9.26
N GLU A 133 -10.70 -14.73 8.62
CA GLU A 133 -10.03 -15.89 9.21
C GLU A 133 -8.53 -15.64 9.39
N ARG A 134 -7.85 -15.11 8.36
CA ARG A 134 -6.45 -14.72 8.46
C ARG A 134 -6.21 -13.65 9.53
N GLU A 135 -7.15 -12.72 9.71
CA GLU A 135 -7.09 -11.73 10.77
C GLU A 135 -7.06 -12.40 12.15
N LYS A 136 -7.91 -13.41 12.38
CA LYS A 136 -7.90 -14.18 13.64
C LYS A 136 -6.56 -14.87 13.87
N GLU A 137 -5.96 -15.46 12.84
CA GLU A 137 -4.63 -16.07 12.93
C GLU A 137 -3.55 -15.05 13.33
N VAL A 138 -3.63 -13.83 12.77
CA VAL A 138 -2.72 -12.74 13.13
C VAL A 138 -2.87 -12.34 14.60
N PHE A 139 -4.09 -12.26 15.10
CA PHE A 139 -4.35 -11.94 16.51
C PHE A 139 -3.87 -13.02 17.49
N GLN A 140 -3.70 -14.26 17.04
CA GLN A 140 -3.14 -15.35 17.85
C GLN A 140 -1.60 -15.31 17.92
N LYS A 141 -0.93 -14.36 17.26
CA LYS A 141 0.52 -14.22 17.35
C LYS A 141 0.93 -13.67 18.71
N GLU A 142 2.10 -14.14 19.17
CA GLU A 142 2.69 -13.75 20.46
C GLU A 142 2.84 -12.22 20.63
N GLU A 143 3.01 -11.49 19.53
CA GLU A 143 3.08 -10.03 19.50
C GLU A 143 1.77 -9.38 19.97
N PHE A 144 0.63 -9.91 19.54
CA PHE A 144 -0.69 -9.43 19.96
C PHE A 144 -1.00 -9.83 21.40
N ASP A 145 -0.56 -11.00 21.85
CA ASP A 145 -0.63 -11.38 23.27
C ASP A 145 0.12 -10.39 24.17
N LYS A 146 1.31 -9.95 23.75
CA LYS A 146 2.10 -8.94 24.47
C LYS A 146 1.37 -7.60 24.56
N LEU A 147 0.74 -7.16 23.47
CA LEU A 147 -0.08 -5.96 23.46
C LEU A 147 -1.32 -6.10 24.36
N GLY A 148 -1.97 -7.26 24.34
CA GLY A 148 -3.10 -7.59 25.21
C GLY A 148 -2.73 -7.54 26.70
N LYS A 149 -1.54 -8.05 27.08
CA LYS A 149 -1.03 -7.94 28.46
C LYS A 149 -0.80 -6.49 28.89
N ILE A 150 -0.27 -5.65 28.01
CA ILE A 150 -0.11 -4.21 28.28
C ILE A 150 -1.48 -3.57 28.54
N ASP A 151 -2.48 -3.84 27.68
CA ASP A 151 -3.83 -3.28 27.83
C ASP A 151 -4.51 -3.77 29.12
N TYR A 152 -4.35 -5.05 29.47
CA TYR A 152 -4.86 -5.63 30.71
C TYR A 152 -4.35 -4.91 31.96
N HIS A 153 -3.03 -4.73 32.09
CA HIS A 153 -2.44 -4.05 33.24
C HIS A 153 -2.77 -2.55 33.27
N ARG A 154 -2.87 -1.91 32.09
CA ARG A 154 -3.32 -0.53 31.96
C ARG A 154 -4.74 -0.36 32.51
N LYS A 155 -5.67 -1.25 32.16
CA LYS A 155 -7.06 -1.22 32.65
C LYS A 155 -7.17 -1.45 34.16
N LYS A 156 -6.20 -2.15 34.76
CA LYS A 156 -6.09 -2.34 36.21
C LYS A 156 -5.35 -1.22 36.94
N ALA A 157 -4.95 -0.16 36.24
CA ALA A 157 -4.16 0.95 36.77
C ALA A 157 -2.82 0.52 37.41
N ASP A 158 -2.24 -0.61 36.98
CA ASP A 158 -0.91 -1.04 37.43
C ASP A 158 0.17 -0.35 36.58
N GLU A 159 0.50 0.89 36.95
CA GLU A 159 1.41 1.74 36.18
C GLU A 159 2.83 1.18 36.09
N ASN A 160 3.31 0.51 37.13
CA ASN A 160 4.67 -0.02 37.18
C ASN A 160 4.86 -1.17 36.20
N ILE A 161 3.93 -2.14 36.20
CA ILE A 161 3.97 -3.26 35.25
C ILE A 161 3.73 -2.76 33.83
N THR A 162 2.74 -1.87 33.65
CA THR A 162 2.42 -1.29 32.33
C THR A 162 3.65 -0.58 31.72
N ARG A 163 4.33 0.28 32.48
CA ARG A 163 5.54 1.00 32.03
C ARG A 163 6.68 0.04 31.67
N ARG A 164 6.90 -1.01 32.47
CA ARG A 164 7.94 -2.02 32.21
C ARG A 164 7.67 -2.80 30.93
N LEU A 165 6.43 -3.23 30.71
CA LEU A 165 6.04 -3.97 29.52
C LEU A 165 6.17 -3.10 28.27
N ILE A 166 5.68 -1.85 28.30
CA ILE A 166 5.83 -0.89 27.18
C ILE A 166 7.30 -0.69 26.82
N LYS A 167 8.17 -0.42 27.82
CA LYS A 167 9.60 -0.21 27.59
C LYS A 167 10.27 -1.43 26.94
N THR A 168 9.90 -2.64 27.38
CA THR A 168 10.44 -3.89 26.84
C THR A 168 10.01 -4.10 25.40
N THR A 169 8.72 -3.91 25.09
CA THR A 169 8.19 -4.07 23.74
C THR A 169 8.79 -3.05 22.78
N LEU A 170 8.82 -1.77 23.16
CA LEU A 170 9.43 -0.71 22.34
C LEU A 170 10.92 -0.93 22.11
N GLY A 171 11.64 -1.46 23.11
CA GLY A 171 13.05 -1.82 22.97
C GLY A 171 13.26 -2.86 21.87
N LYS A 172 12.51 -3.97 21.91
CA LYS A 172 12.58 -5.02 20.88
C LYS A 172 12.26 -4.48 19.48
N TRP A 173 11.15 -3.75 19.35
CA TRP A 173 10.75 -3.19 18.06
C TRP A 173 11.75 -2.18 17.51
N LYS A 174 12.41 -1.40 18.38
CA LYS A 174 13.49 -0.50 17.97
C LYS A 174 14.69 -1.27 17.43
N ASP A 175 15.05 -2.39 18.06
CA ASP A 175 16.18 -3.22 17.62
C ASP A 175 15.87 -3.96 16.32
N GLU A 176 14.64 -4.50 16.18
CA GLU A 176 14.14 -5.08 14.93
C GLU A 176 14.12 -4.05 13.79
N TYR A 177 13.63 -2.84 14.06
CA TYR A 177 13.62 -1.76 13.08
C TYR A 177 15.03 -1.39 12.61
N LYS A 178 15.99 -1.29 13.52
CA LYS A 178 17.40 -1.05 13.18
C LYS A 178 17.98 -2.17 12.32
N ALA A 179 17.70 -3.43 12.65
CA ALA A 179 18.18 -4.58 11.89
C ALA A 179 17.62 -4.63 10.45
N GLN A 180 16.47 -3.99 10.19
CA GLN A 180 15.88 -3.90 8.86
C GLN A 180 16.34 -2.66 8.07
N THR A 181 16.98 -1.69 8.73
CA THR A 181 17.37 -0.40 8.12
C THR A 181 18.87 -0.20 7.95
N ILE A 182 19.70 -1.05 8.56
CA ILE A 182 21.17 -1.13 8.41
C ILE A 182 21.51 -2.32 7.53
#